data_AF-A0A6P1ED16-F1
#
_entry.id   AF-A0A6P1ED16-F1
#
_cell.length_a   1.000
_cell.length_b   1.000
_cell.length_c   1.000
_cell.angle_alpha   90.00
_cell.angle_beta   90.00
_cell.angle_gamma   90.00
#
_symmetry.space_group_name_H-M   'P 1'
#
loop_
_entity.id
_entity.type
_entity.pdbx_description
1 polymer ?
#
loop_
_entity_poly.entity_id
_entity_poly.type
_entity_poly.pdbx_seq_one_letter_code
_entity_poly.pdbx_strand_id
1 'polypeptide(L)'
;MSASSIAHDHTPLLRSLSLGLAVLLFSACASGGKHKGDVSEGTAVTPEAEEVRFPDPKRATLKEGLFVDLDSLRLFARGMTKRQLYTLLGTPHFGEGMWGVHEWNYLFNFRSNPGGDYFTCQFQVHFDAKGVAQAGYWKPQACAALLQPPAPPPPPPPPPPPPAPMPSEPVRLSADALFAFDSATLTEAGRQSVDALLQQVRSASQVQTIQVLGYTDRIGSDGYNQVLSQRRAQAVRDALVQGGVPAAAIVAEGRGKADPLVNCTQGNRQAVIACLAPNRRVEISGLAQTR
;
A
#
# COMPACT_ATOMS: atom_id res chain seq x y z
N MET A 1 -13.36 54.08 -41.09
CA MET A 1 -13.19 52.64 -40.80
C MET A 1 -12.79 52.56 -39.34
N SER A 2 -13.75 52.54 -38.41
CA SER A 2 -14.31 51.32 -37.79
C SER A 2 -13.21 50.50 -37.10
N ALA A 3 -13.27 50.08 -35.83
CA ALA A 3 -14.26 50.24 -34.76
C ALA A 3 -13.59 49.86 -33.42
N SER A 4 -14.28 50.22 -32.34
CA SER A 4 -14.12 49.91 -30.91
C SER A 4 -13.67 48.50 -30.53
N SER A 5 -13.04 48.36 -29.35
CA SER A 5 -13.67 47.61 -28.24
C SER A 5 -12.96 47.86 -26.90
N ILE A 6 -13.77 48.25 -25.91
CA ILE A 6 -13.47 48.38 -24.48
C ILE A 6 -14.10 47.16 -23.80
N ALA A 7 -13.41 46.52 -22.86
CA ALA A 7 -14.06 45.70 -21.84
C ALA A 7 -13.34 45.89 -20.50
N HIS A 8 -14.05 46.52 -19.55
CA HIS A 8 -13.84 46.39 -18.12
C HIS A 8 -14.47 45.07 -17.67
N ASP A 9 -13.88 44.37 -16.71
CA ASP A 9 -14.57 43.31 -16.01
C ASP A 9 -14.36 43.39 -14.50
N HIS A 10 -15.46 43.18 -13.79
CA HIS A 10 -15.67 43.44 -12.36
C HIS A 10 -15.56 42.13 -11.55
N THR A 11 -14.81 42.14 -10.45
CA THR A 11 -15.02 41.26 -9.27
C THR A 11 -16.40 41.51 -8.60
N PRO A 12 -16.99 40.65 -7.72
CA PRO A 12 -16.34 39.71 -6.78
C PRO A 12 -17.07 38.38 -6.37
N LEU A 13 -16.31 37.51 -5.69
CA LEU A 13 -16.58 36.64 -4.51
C LEU A 13 -18.00 36.09 -4.22
N LEU A 14 -18.08 34.75 -4.03
CA LEU A 14 -19.05 34.10 -3.13
C LEU A 14 -18.42 32.85 -2.48
N ARG A 15 -18.32 32.88 -1.13
CA ARG A 15 -18.00 31.77 -0.23
C ARG A 15 -19.32 31.15 0.25
N SER A 16 -19.42 29.82 0.24
CA SER A 16 -20.53 29.09 0.85
C SER A 16 -20.05 28.39 2.13
N LEU A 17 -20.57 28.82 3.29
CA LEU A 17 -20.54 28.08 4.55
C LEU A 17 -21.87 27.31 4.69
N SER A 18 -21.80 26.03 5.05
CA SER A 18 -22.97 25.26 5.50
C SER A 18 -22.75 24.86 6.95
N LEU A 19 -23.49 25.49 7.87
CA LEU A 19 -23.49 25.23 9.29
C LEU A 19 -24.65 24.28 9.61
N GLY A 20 -24.37 23.20 10.33
CA GLY A 20 -25.39 22.28 10.83
C GLY A 20 -26.19 22.86 12.00
N LEU A 21 -27.37 22.29 12.25
CA LEU A 21 -28.05 22.40 13.54
C LEU A 21 -28.88 21.14 13.80
N ALA A 22 -28.53 20.46 14.90
CA ALA A 22 -29.29 19.40 15.55
C ALA A 22 -30.32 20.01 16.52
N VAL A 23 -30.97 19.17 17.34
CA VAL A 23 -31.77 19.45 18.58
C VAL A 23 -33.29 19.52 18.31
N LEU A 24 -34.21 18.89 19.05
CA LEU A 24 -34.22 17.96 20.20
C LEU A 24 -35.57 17.23 20.28
N LEU A 25 -35.58 16.19 21.11
CA LEU A 25 -36.66 15.31 21.57
C LEU A 25 -37.89 16.02 22.18
N PHE A 26 -39.07 15.39 22.01
CA PHE A 26 -40.11 15.38 23.04
C PHE A 26 -40.62 13.96 23.26
N SER A 27 -40.55 13.53 24.53
CA SER A 27 -41.15 12.32 25.07
C SER A 27 -42.44 12.72 25.78
N ALA A 28 -43.54 12.00 25.56
CA ALA A 28 -44.72 12.05 26.40
C ALA A 28 -45.40 10.68 26.46
N CYS A 29 -45.68 10.24 27.70
CA CYS A 29 -46.25 8.95 28.04
C CYS A 29 -47.80 8.98 28.11
N ALA A 30 -48.36 7.79 27.93
CA ALA A 30 -49.48 7.19 28.67
C ALA A 30 -50.95 7.32 28.20
N SER A 31 -51.54 6.11 28.09
CA SER A 31 -52.85 5.66 28.60
C SER A 31 -54.08 5.59 27.68
N GLY A 32 -54.51 4.35 27.42
CA GLY A 32 -55.86 3.85 27.67
C GLY A 32 -57.03 4.41 26.86
N GLY A 33 -57.59 3.59 25.96
CA GLY A 33 -58.95 3.81 25.43
C GLY A 33 -59.34 2.83 24.33
N LYS A 34 -60.25 1.90 24.62
CA LYS A 34 -60.97 1.13 23.60
C LYS A 34 -61.93 2.07 22.88
N HIS A 35 -61.86 2.22 21.55
CA HIS A 35 -63.04 2.51 20.72
C HIS A 35 -62.81 2.12 19.26
N LYS A 36 -63.89 1.56 18.67
CA LYS A 36 -64.03 1.10 17.29
C LYS A 36 -64.05 2.27 16.31
N GLY A 37 -63.43 2.02 15.14
CA GLY A 37 -63.75 2.63 13.84
C GLY A 37 -63.02 3.93 13.54
N ASP A 38 -62.02 3.89 12.65
CA ASP A 38 -62.22 4.38 11.29
C ASP A 38 -61.07 3.99 10.36
N VAL A 39 -61.36 4.08 9.07
CA VAL A 39 -60.55 3.78 7.88
C VAL A 39 -59.20 4.52 7.89
N SER A 40 -58.11 3.81 7.63
CA SER A 40 -56.87 4.43 7.13
C SER A 40 -56.08 3.48 6.23
N GLU A 41 -55.53 4.11 5.20
CA GLU A 41 -54.44 3.72 4.30
C GLU A 41 -54.37 2.30 3.74
N GLY A 42 -54.49 2.23 2.42
CA GLY A 42 -53.93 1.17 1.59
C GLY A 42 -52.44 0.99 1.90
N THR A 43 -52.15 0.00 2.72
CA THR A 43 -50.81 -0.56 2.85
C THR A 43 -50.56 -1.36 1.58
N ALA A 44 -49.57 -0.93 0.80
CA ALA A 44 -49.04 -1.72 -0.29
C ALA A 44 -48.63 -3.10 0.28
N VAL A 45 -49.44 -4.11 0.00
CA VAL A 45 -49.10 -5.50 0.27
C VAL A 45 -47.89 -5.82 -0.61
N THR A 46 -46.72 -5.81 0.01
CA THR A 46 -45.56 -6.52 -0.55
C THR A 46 -45.93 -8.00 -0.49
N PRO A 47 -45.85 -8.76 -1.59
CA PRO A 47 -46.16 -10.18 -1.54
C PRO A 47 -45.09 -10.84 -0.66
N GLU A 48 -45.52 -11.37 0.49
CA GLU A 48 -44.73 -12.31 1.29
C GLU A 48 -44.28 -13.43 0.35
N ALA A 49 -42.97 -13.65 0.28
CA ALA A 49 -42.40 -14.78 -0.43
C ALA A 49 -43.00 -16.06 0.17
N GLU A 50 -43.79 -16.78 -0.61
CA GLU A 50 -44.27 -18.13 -0.28
C GLU A 50 -43.06 -18.96 0.18
N GLU A 51 -43.05 -19.39 1.44
CA GLU A 51 -41.91 -20.07 2.05
C GLU A 51 -41.67 -21.40 1.34
N VAL A 52 -40.58 -21.50 0.57
CA VAL A 52 -40.25 -22.67 -0.24
C VAL A 52 -40.12 -23.91 0.65
N ARG A 53 -40.99 -24.91 0.40
CA ARG A 53 -41.03 -26.14 1.20
C ARG A 53 -40.09 -27.21 0.64
N PHE A 54 -39.02 -27.48 1.38
CA PHE A 54 -38.09 -28.57 1.04
C PHE A 54 -38.56 -29.93 1.57
N PRO A 55 -38.33 -31.03 0.82
CA PRO A 55 -38.61 -32.38 1.30
C PRO A 55 -37.71 -32.78 2.49
N ASP A 56 -38.08 -33.85 3.19
CA ASP A 56 -37.20 -34.45 4.21
C ASP A 56 -36.03 -35.16 3.50
N PRO A 57 -34.75 -34.82 3.79
CA PRO A 57 -33.58 -35.46 3.19
C PRO A 57 -33.59 -36.99 3.26
N LYS A 58 -34.23 -37.60 4.26
CA LYS A 58 -34.32 -39.07 4.41
C LYS A 58 -35.14 -39.74 3.30
N ARG A 59 -35.96 -38.97 2.57
CA ARG A 59 -36.75 -39.44 1.43
C ARG A 59 -35.98 -39.42 0.11
N ALA A 60 -34.74 -38.91 0.11
CA ALA A 60 -33.92 -38.94 -1.08
C ALA A 60 -33.65 -40.39 -1.52
N THR A 61 -33.74 -40.63 -2.82
CA THR A 61 -33.32 -41.88 -3.46
C THR A 61 -31.81 -42.05 -3.36
N LEU A 62 -31.06 -40.94 -3.39
CA LEU A 62 -29.62 -40.88 -3.13
C LEU A 62 -29.37 -40.36 -1.71
N LYS A 63 -29.23 -41.27 -0.74
CA LYS A 63 -29.19 -40.93 0.70
C LYS A 63 -27.88 -40.26 1.12
N GLU A 64 -26.79 -40.61 0.47
CA GLU A 64 -25.44 -40.11 0.73
C GLU A 64 -25.22 -38.69 0.18
N GLY A 65 -26.10 -38.20 -0.72
CA GLY A 65 -25.90 -36.95 -1.45
C GLY A 65 -24.76 -37.03 -2.47
N LEU A 66 -24.54 -35.96 -3.22
CA LEU A 66 -23.52 -35.92 -4.27
C LEU A 66 -22.50 -34.80 -4.01
N PHE A 67 -21.21 -35.11 -4.16
CA PHE A 67 -20.18 -34.08 -4.29
C PHE A 67 -20.23 -33.55 -5.71
N VAL A 68 -20.56 -32.27 -5.83
CA VAL A 68 -20.67 -31.58 -7.12
C VAL A 68 -19.62 -30.49 -7.23
N ASP A 69 -19.17 -30.28 -8.46
CA ASP A 69 -18.29 -29.18 -8.79
C ASP A 69 -19.03 -27.84 -8.65
N LEU A 70 -18.44 -26.91 -7.88
CA LEU A 70 -19.05 -25.61 -7.60
C LEU A 70 -19.17 -24.76 -8.87
N ASP A 71 -18.21 -24.86 -9.79
CA ASP A 71 -18.23 -24.10 -11.03
C ASP A 71 -19.37 -24.56 -11.95
N SER A 72 -19.62 -25.87 -12.00
CA SER A 72 -20.80 -26.43 -12.67
C SER A 72 -22.11 -25.93 -12.04
N LEU A 73 -22.22 -25.90 -10.71
CA LEU A 73 -23.40 -25.33 -10.03
C LEU A 73 -23.60 -23.83 -10.31
N ARG A 74 -22.52 -23.05 -10.44
CA ARG A 74 -22.57 -21.62 -10.77
C ARG A 74 -23.13 -21.35 -12.17
N LEU A 75 -23.14 -22.35 -13.06
CA LEU A 75 -23.76 -22.24 -14.37
C LEU A 75 -25.30 -22.34 -14.32
N PHE A 76 -25.90 -22.74 -13.20
CA PHE A 76 -27.35 -22.70 -13.02
C PHE A 76 -27.86 -21.27 -13.20
N ALA A 77 -28.85 -21.09 -14.07
CA ALA A 77 -29.52 -19.83 -14.28
C ALA A 77 -31.02 -20.01 -14.53
N ARG A 78 -31.79 -18.97 -14.22
CA ARG A 78 -33.19 -18.86 -14.66
C ARG A 78 -33.23 -18.93 -16.19
N GLY A 79 -34.25 -19.59 -16.74
CA GLY A 79 -34.39 -19.79 -18.19
C GLY A 79 -33.78 -21.08 -18.74
N MET A 80 -33.02 -21.84 -17.94
CA MET A 80 -32.51 -23.14 -18.37
C MET A 80 -33.63 -24.17 -18.46
N THR A 81 -33.63 -24.97 -19.52
CA THR A 81 -34.58 -26.08 -19.68
C THR A 81 -34.23 -27.25 -18.77
N LYS A 82 -35.22 -28.08 -18.42
CA LYS A 82 -35.01 -29.36 -17.72
C LYS A 82 -33.89 -30.21 -18.34
N ARG A 83 -33.78 -30.26 -19.68
CA ARG A 83 -32.73 -31.04 -20.34
C ARG A 83 -31.34 -30.45 -20.10
N GLN A 84 -31.18 -29.13 -20.17
CA GLN A 84 -29.91 -28.46 -19.86
C GLN A 84 -29.51 -28.66 -18.40
N LEU A 85 -30.49 -28.56 -17.49
CA LEU A 85 -30.25 -28.78 -16.07
C LEU A 85 -29.97 -30.25 -15.75
N TYR A 86 -30.57 -31.19 -16.46
CA TYR A 86 -30.23 -32.60 -16.33
C TYR A 86 -28.78 -32.87 -16.76
N THR A 87 -28.32 -32.23 -17.84
CA THR A 87 -26.90 -32.32 -18.25
C THR A 87 -25.96 -31.70 -17.22
N LEU A 88 -26.38 -30.60 -16.57
CA LEU A 88 -25.55 -29.85 -15.63
C LEU A 88 -25.50 -30.45 -14.22
N LEU A 89 -26.67 -30.85 -13.70
CA LEU A 89 -26.88 -31.24 -12.30
C LEU A 89 -27.13 -32.74 -12.14
N GLY A 90 -27.33 -33.46 -13.25
CA GLY A 90 -27.70 -34.86 -13.24
C GLY A 90 -29.17 -35.11 -12.92
N THR A 91 -29.45 -36.31 -12.45
CA THR A 91 -30.80 -36.73 -12.07
C THR A 91 -31.19 -36.14 -10.71
N PRO A 92 -32.44 -35.67 -10.52
CA PRO A 92 -32.94 -35.28 -9.19
C PRO A 92 -32.81 -36.42 -8.17
N HIS A 93 -32.54 -36.07 -6.92
CA HIS A 93 -32.26 -37.05 -5.84
C HIS A 93 -33.51 -37.44 -5.06
N PHE A 94 -34.68 -36.98 -5.49
CA PHE A 94 -35.98 -37.35 -4.95
C PHE A 94 -36.76 -37.99 -6.10
N GLY A 95 -37.78 -38.80 -5.81
CA GLY A 95 -38.52 -39.63 -6.79
C GLY A 95 -39.38 -38.83 -7.79
N GLU A 96 -38.83 -37.76 -8.35
CA GLU A 96 -39.43 -36.80 -9.24
C GLU A 96 -39.16 -37.24 -10.69
N GLY A 97 -40.23 -37.44 -11.45
CA GLY A 97 -40.13 -37.78 -12.87
C GLY A 97 -39.69 -36.61 -13.74
N MET A 98 -39.47 -36.85 -15.03
CA MET A 98 -39.16 -35.78 -15.99
C MET A 98 -40.40 -35.02 -16.48
N TRP A 99 -41.58 -35.62 -16.33
CA TRP A 99 -42.85 -35.17 -16.92
C TRP A 99 -43.82 -34.66 -15.86
N GLY A 100 -44.42 -33.50 -16.08
CA GLY A 100 -45.46 -32.94 -15.21
C GLY A 100 -45.02 -32.44 -13.82
N VAL A 101 -43.75 -32.62 -13.44
CA VAL A 101 -43.23 -32.09 -12.16
C VAL A 101 -42.80 -30.63 -12.28
N HIS A 102 -43.10 -29.83 -11.27
CA HIS A 102 -42.72 -28.42 -11.21
C HIS A 102 -41.49 -28.17 -10.33
N GLU A 103 -40.98 -29.19 -9.65
CA GLU A 103 -39.90 -29.07 -8.69
C GLU A 103 -38.91 -30.22 -8.89
N TRP A 104 -37.62 -29.90 -8.88
CA TRP A 104 -36.55 -30.88 -8.73
C TRP A 104 -35.75 -30.62 -7.46
N ASN A 105 -35.49 -31.67 -6.68
CA ASN A 105 -34.79 -31.59 -5.41
C ASN A 105 -33.46 -32.35 -5.46
N TYR A 106 -32.44 -31.78 -4.83
CA TYR A 106 -31.07 -32.31 -4.80
C TYR A 106 -30.50 -32.25 -3.39
N LEU A 107 -29.60 -33.18 -3.11
CA LEU A 107 -28.73 -33.19 -1.93
C LEU A 107 -27.28 -33.10 -2.39
N PHE A 108 -26.65 -31.95 -2.13
CA PHE A 108 -25.27 -31.68 -2.50
C PHE A 108 -24.38 -31.59 -1.27
N ASN A 109 -23.23 -32.24 -1.33
CA ASN A 109 -22.24 -32.24 -0.27
C ASN A 109 -21.08 -31.31 -0.62
N PHE A 110 -20.69 -30.48 0.33
CA PHE A 110 -19.56 -29.55 0.21
C PHE A 110 -18.60 -29.72 1.37
N ARG A 111 -17.33 -29.36 1.15
CA ARG A 111 -16.31 -29.31 2.20
C ARG A 111 -15.85 -27.87 2.35
N SER A 112 -15.66 -27.42 3.59
CA SER A 112 -15.07 -26.11 3.86
C SER A 112 -13.56 -26.08 3.60
N ASN A 113 -12.88 -27.22 3.79
CA ASN A 113 -11.45 -27.40 3.57
C ASN A 113 -11.15 -28.74 2.87
N PRO A 114 -10.08 -28.82 2.04
CA PRO A 114 -9.63 -30.09 1.48
C PRO A 114 -9.40 -31.15 2.57
N GLY A 115 -10.05 -32.31 2.43
CA GLY A 115 -9.92 -33.43 3.39
C GLY A 115 -10.68 -33.28 4.71
N GLY A 116 -11.32 -32.13 4.98
CA GLY A 116 -12.14 -31.91 6.18
C GLY A 116 -13.55 -32.49 6.08
N ASP A 117 -14.33 -32.41 7.15
CA ASP A 117 -15.73 -32.85 7.18
C ASP A 117 -16.58 -32.16 6.10
N TYR A 118 -17.60 -32.87 5.63
CA TYR A 118 -18.56 -32.32 4.67
C TYR A 118 -19.86 -31.93 5.35
N PHE A 119 -20.58 -31.01 4.71
CA PHE A 119 -21.95 -30.64 5.07
C PHE A 119 -22.85 -30.77 3.84
N THR A 120 -24.13 -31.05 4.08
CA THR A 120 -25.10 -31.27 3.01
C THR A 120 -26.02 -30.07 2.88
N CYS A 121 -26.18 -29.59 1.65
CA CYS A 121 -27.14 -28.58 1.25
C CYS A 121 -28.23 -29.21 0.39
N GLN A 122 -29.46 -28.79 0.63
CA GLN A 122 -30.56 -29.05 -0.27
C GLN A 122 -30.64 -27.95 -1.31
N PHE A 123 -30.83 -28.34 -2.57
CA PHE A 123 -31.08 -27.42 -3.66
C PHE A 123 -32.37 -27.83 -4.36
N GLN A 124 -33.29 -26.87 -4.53
CA GLN A 124 -34.58 -27.10 -5.18
C GLN A 124 -34.72 -26.17 -6.38
N VAL A 125 -35.04 -26.72 -7.54
CA VAL A 125 -35.29 -25.95 -8.77
C VAL A 125 -36.78 -25.96 -9.06
N HIS A 126 -37.35 -24.78 -9.29
CA HIS A 126 -38.75 -24.63 -9.70
C HIS A 126 -38.85 -24.42 -11.21
N PHE A 127 -39.85 -25.06 -11.82
CA PHE A 127 -40.09 -25.04 -13.26
C PHE A 127 -41.48 -24.53 -13.58
N ASP A 128 -41.59 -23.76 -14.66
CA ASP A 128 -42.89 -23.46 -15.25
C ASP A 128 -43.49 -24.69 -15.98
N ALA A 129 -44.71 -24.52 -16.50
CA ALA A 129 -45.41 -25.57 -17.26
C ALA A 129 -44.66 -26.04 -18.52
N LYS A 130 -43.68 -25.28 -19.02
CA LYS A 130 -42.84 -25.63 -20.18
C LYS A 130 -41.55 -26.34 -19.77
N GLY A 131 -41.31 -26.55 -18.48
CA GLY A 131 -40.08 -27.16 -17.98
C GLY A 131 -38.89 -26.22 -18.05
N VAL A 132 -39.11 -24.90 -17.95
CA VAL A 132 -38.07 -23.89 -17.88
C VAL A 132 -37.89 -23.45 -16.43
N ALA A 133 -36.64 -23.43 -15.96
CA ALA A 133 -36.30 -23.09 -14.59
C ALA A 133 -36.63 -21.63 -14.30
N GLN A 134 -37.47 -21.39 -13.31
CA GLN A 134 -37.90 -20.08 -12.87
C GLN A 134 -37.12 -19.59 -11.66
N ALA A 135 -36.72 -20.50 -10.77
CA ALA A 135 -35.94 -20.17 -9.57
C ALA A 135 -35.18 -21.39 -9.06
N GLY A 136 -34.14 -21.12 -8.25
CA GLY A 136 -33.38 -22.12 -7.52
C GLY A 136 -33.23 -21.67 -6.07
N TYR A 137 -33.47 -22.59 -5.15
CA TYR A 137 -33.54 -22.32 -3.72
C TYR A 137 -32.60 -23.23 -2.94
N TRP A 138 -31.94 -22.68 -1.93
CA TRP A 138 -30.97 -23.39 -1.10
C TRP A 138 -31.47 -23.54 0.33
N LYS A 139 -31.22 -24.71 0.92
CA LYS A 139 -31.44 -24.96 2.34
C LYS A 139 -30.21 -25.66 2.96
N PRO A 140 -29.58 -25.06 4.00
CA PRO A 140 -29.84 -23.72 4.53
C PRO A 140 -29.52 -22.61 3.50
N GLN A 141 -30.14 -21.44 3.65
CA GLN A 141 -29.94 -20.29 2.74
C GLN A 141 -28.45 -19.91 2.59
N ALA A 142 -27.65 -20.14 3.62
CA ALA A 142 -26.20 -19.91 3.61
C ALA A 142 -25.46 -20.70 2.51
N CYS A 143 -25.99 -21.83 2.03
CA CYS A 143 -25.38 -22.59 0.95
C CYS A 143 -25.34 -21.82 -0.38
N ALA A 144 -26.23 -20.85 -0.59
CA ALA A 144 -26.19 -19.98 -1.76
C ALA A 144 -24.90 -19.12 -1.80
N ALA A 145 -24.31 -18.83 -0.64
CA ALA A 145 -23.06 -18.05 -0.56
C ALA A 145 -21.86 -18.81 -1.14
N LEU A 146 -21.90 -20.16 -1.20
CA LEU A 146 -20.83 -20.97 -1.81
C LEU A 146 -20.69 -20.71 -3.32
N LEU A 147 -21.77 -20.27 -3.96
CA LEU A 147 -21.77 -19.96 -5.40
C LEU A 147 -21.21 -18.57 -5.69
N GLN A 148 -21.05 -17.70 -4.68
CA GLN A 148 -20.41 -16.41 -4.91
C GLN A 148 -18.98 -16.65 -5.41
N PRO A 149 -18.53 -15.96 -6.47
CA PRO A 149 -17.14 -16.03 -6.89
C PRO A 149 -16.25 -15.54 -5.73
N PRO A 150 -15.02 -16.06 -5.61
CA PRO A 150 -14.08 -15.54 -4.61
C PRO A 150 -13.93 -14.03 -4.81
N ALA A 151 -13.93 -13.29 -3.70
CA ALA A 151 -13.72 -11.84 -3.74
C ALA A 151 -12.41 -11.54 -4.49
N PRO A 152 -12.38 -10.48 -5.33
CA PRO A 152 -11.14 -10.07 -5.97
C PRO A 152 -10.07 -9.81 -4.89
N PRO A 153 -8.78 -10.14 -5.17
CA PRO A 153 -7.72 -9.84 -4.23
C PRO A 153 -7.72 -8.33 -3.92
N PRO A 154 -7.39 -7.93 -2.67
CA PRO A 154 -7.28 -6.53 -2.33
C PRO A 154 -6.26 -5.84 -3.27
N PRO A 155 -6.47 -4.57 -3.64
CA PRO A 155 -5.50 -3.84 -4.45
C PRO A 155 -4.15 -3.81 -3.73
N PRO A 156 -3.03 -3.85 -4.47
CA PRO A 156 -1.71 -3.71 -3.85
C PRO A 156 -1.64 -2.37 -3.09
N PRO A 157 -0.93 -2.33 -1.95
CA PRO A 157 -0.73 -1.07 -1.23
C PRO A 157 -0.07 -0.03 -2.15
N PRO A 158 -0.36 1.27 -1.98
CA PRO A 158 0.29 2.32 -2.76
C PRO A 158 1.81 2.27 -2.55
N PRO A 159 2.62 2.61 -3.57
CA PRO A 159 4.07 2.66 -3.43
C PRO A 159 4.48 3.68 -2.35
N PRO A 160 5.55 3.42 -1.58
CA PRO A 160 6.04 4.37 -0.60
C PRO A 160 6.42 5.72 -1.25
N PRO A 161 6.27 6.86 -0.54
CA PRO A 161 6.68 8.17 -1.06
C PRO A 161 8.18 8.16 -1.35
N PRO A 162 8.68 8.83 -2.42
CA PRO A 162 10.11 8.84 -2.75
C PRO A 162 10.94 9.38 -1.58
N PRO A 163 11.95 8.64 -1.07
CA PRO A 163 12.92 9.20 -0.13
C PRO A 163 13.62 10.48 -0.60
N ALA A 164 13.94 11.31 0.40
CA ALA A 164 14.56 12.59 0.17
C ALA A 164 15.96 12.43 -0.46
N PRO A 165 16.30 13.22 -1.50
CA PRO A 165 17.65 13.26 -2.03
C PRO A 165 18.62 13.79 -0.96
N MET A 166 19.83 13.22 -0.89
CA MET A 166 20.91 13.84 -0.11
C MET A 166 21.27 15.21 -0.71
N PRO A 167 21.86 16.12 0.08
CA PRO A 167 22.24 17.44 -0.42
C PRO A 167 23.07 17.33 -1.71
N SER A 168 22.70 18.09 -2.73
CA SER A 168 23.39 18.12 -4.02
C SER A 168 24.80 18.71 -3.95
N GLU A 169 25.14 19.39 -2.84
CA GLU A 169 26.46 19.97 -2.59
C GLU A 169 27.27 19.12 -1.60
N PRO A 170 28.59 18.94 -1.85
CA PRO A 170 29.46 18.21 -0.94
C PRO A 170 29.55 18.93 0.42
N VAL A 171 29.42 18.18 1.51
CA VAL A 171 29.70 18.67 2.85
C VAL A 171 31.21 18.83 2.97
N ARG A 172 31.66 20.06 3.26
CA ARG A 172 33.09 20.38 3.41
C ARG A 172 33.44 20.51 4.88
N LEU A 173 34.39 19.70 5.33
CA LEU A 173 34.93 19.73 6.68
C LEU A 173 36.37 20.25 6.64
N SER A 174 36.70 21.20 7.51
CA SER A 174 38.06 21.73 7.62
C SER A 174 39.01 20.67 8.17
N ALA A 175 40.14 20.42 7.50
CA ALA A 175 41.12 19.45 7.98
C ALA A 175 41.78 19.89 9.29
N ASP A 176 41.91 21.20 9.52
CA ASP A 176 42.47 21.74 10.78
C ASP A 176 41.53 21.52 11.98
N ALA A 177 40.22 21.42 11.72
CA ALA A 177 39.23 21.08 12.74
C ALA A 177 39.20 19.55 12.98
N LEU A 178 39.38 18.77 11.91
CA LEU A 178 39.32 17.32 11.96
C LEU A 178 40.57 16.67 12.57
N PHE A 179 41.76 17.19 12.27
CA PHE A 179 43.03 16.51 12.56
C PHE A 179 43.99 17.40 13.34
N ALA A 180 44.87 16.78 14.12
CA ALA A 180 46.02 17.49 14.67
C ALA A 180 46.98 17.95 13.56
N PHE A 181 47.84 18.93 13.88
CA PHE A 181 48.85 19.44 12.93
C PHE A 181 49.68 18.28 12.35
N ASP A 182 49.83 18.30 11.03
CA ASP A 182 50.57 17.29 10.26
C ASP A 182 50.14 15.83 10.49
N SER A 183 48.90 15.64 10.95
CA SER A 183 48.36 14.32 11.29
C SER A 183 47.17 13.94 10.42
N ALA A 184 46.88 12.64 10.39
CA ALA A 184 45.63 12.04 9.92
C ALA A 184 44.82 11.42 11.07
N THR A 185 45.24 11.62 12.32
CA THR A 185 44.51 11.18 13.50
C THR A 185 43.41 12.19 13.81
N LEU A 186 42.17 11.74 13.88
CA LEU A 186 41.03 12.59 14.23
C LEU A 186 41.17 13.12 15.66
N THR A 187 40.97 14.42 15.82
CA THR A 187 40.81 15.04 17.15
C THR A 187 39.45 14.69 17.73
N GLU A 188 39.23 15.02 19.01
CA GLU A 188 37.91 14.85 19.62
C GLU A 188 36.83 15.69 18.91
N ALA A 189 37.14 16.96 18.60
CA ALA A 189 36.25 17.81 17.80
C ALA A 189 36.03 17.27 16.38
N GLY A 190 37.06 16.64 15.80
CA GLY A 190 36.98 15.96 14.52
C GLY A 190 36.02 14.78 14.54
N ARG A 191 36.09 13.94 15.57
CA ARG A 191 35.13 12.83 15.79
C ARG A 191 33.70 13.35 15.89
N GLN A 192 33.46 14.37 16.71
CA GLN A 192 32.13 14.98 16.85
C GLN A 192 31.57 15.52 15.53
N SER A 193 32.43 16.10 14.69
CA SER A 193 32.03 16.59 13.37
C SER A 193 31.63 15.44 12.42
N VAL A 194 32.37 14.32 12.47
CA VAL A 194 32.02 13.11 11.71
C VAL A 194 30.75 12.46 12.24
N ASP A 195 30.53 12.46 13.56
CA ASP A 195 29.31 11.93 14.19
C ASP A 195 28.05 12.72 13.82
N ALA A 196 28.15 14.05 13.74
CA ALA A 196 27.06 14.90 13.26
C ALA A 196 26.69 14.56 11.81
N LEU A 197 27.69 14.32 10.96
CA LEU A 197 27.48 13.86 9.59
C LEU A 197 26.86 12.46 9.55
N LEU A 198 27.29 11.55 10.44
CA LEU A 198 26.70 10.21 10.54
C LEU A 198 25.21 10.25 10.88
N GLN A 199 24.77 11.17 11.74
CA GLN A 199 23.34 11.35 12.02
C GLN A 199 22.57 11.76 10.77
N GLN A 200 23.13 12.67 9.96
CA GLN A 200 22.54 13.08 8.68
C GLN A 200 22.49 11.91 7.68
N VAL A 201 23.58 11.15 7.57
CA VAL A 201 23.66 9.98 6.68
C VAL A 201 22.67 8.88 7.09
N ARG A 202 22.53 8.60 8.39
CA ARG A 202 21.58 7.61 8.92
C ARG A 202 20.12 8.01 8.73
N SER A 203 19.82 9.30 8.64
CA SER A 203 18.47 9.79 8.37
C SER A 203 18.02 9.54 6.92
N ALA A 204 18.95 9.23 6.01
CA ALA A 204 18.65 8.86 4.63
C ALA A 204 18.31 7.36 4.51
N SER A 205 17.26 7.04 3.75
CA SER A 205 16.62 5.71 3.75
C SER A 205 17.48 4.58 3.18
N GLN A 206 18.46 4.88 2.31
CA GLN A 206 19.45 3.91 1.82
C GLN A 206 20.65 4.61 1.17
N VAL A 207 21.80 4.62 1.86
CA VAL A 207 23.07 5.13 1.31
C VAL A 207 23.59 4.14 0.26
N GLN A 208 23.81 4.58 -0.98
CA GLN A 208 24.46 3.75 -2.01
C GLN A 208 25.97 3.94 -2.03
N THR A 209 26.40 5.20 -2.14
CA THR A 209 27.81 5.56 -2.29
C THR A 209 28.08 6.88 -1.58
N ILE A 210 29.13 6.89 -0.76
CA ILE A 210 29.75 8.06 -0.14
C ILE A 210 31.16 8.19 -0.69
N GLN A 211 31.50 9.36 -1.22
CA GLN A 211 32.84 9.71 -1.61
C GLN A 211 33.45 10.62 -0.53
N VAL A 212 34.66 10.27 -0.07
CA VAL A 212 35.44 11.04 0.90
C VAL A 212 36.73 11.47 0.22
N LEU A 213 36.87 12.76 -0.06
CA LEU A 213 38.01 13.34 -0.76
C LEU A 213 38.86 14.15 0.21
N GLY A 214 40.14 13.78 0.37
CA GLY A 214 41.10 14.53 1.18
C GLY A 214 41.90 15.52 0.34
N TYR A 215 42.10 16.74 0.86
CA TYR A 215 42.90 17.78 0.22
C TYR A 215 43.92 18.40 1.19
N THR A 216 45.03 18.87 0.64
CA THR A 216 46.03 19.67 1.33
C THR A 216 46.13 21.05 0.70
N ASP A 217 46.84 21.97 1.36
CA ASP A 217 47.34 23.15 0.67
C ASP A 217 48.57 22.81 -0.18
N ARG A 218 49.14 23.84 -0.83
CA ARG A 218 50.30 23.71 -1.73
C ARG A 218 51.65 23.63 -1.01
N ILE A 219 51.69 23.69 0.32
CA ILE A 219 52.94 23.64 1.10
C ILE A 219 53.31 22.16 1.28
N GLY A 220 54.58 21.82 1.01
CA GLY A 220 55.05 20.43 0.99
C GLY A 220 55.23 19.88 -0.42
N SER A 221 55.83 18.69 -0.53
CA SER A 221 56.02 18.01 -1.82
C SER A 221 54.74 17.32 -2.28
N ASP A 222 54.63 17.07 -3.58
CA ASP A 222 53.42 16.47 -4.16
C ASP A 222 53.19 15.06 -3.65
N GLY A 223 54.25 14.26 -3.57
CA GLY A 223 54.19 12.92 -2.99
C GLY A 223 53.78 12.94 -1.51
N TYR A 224 54.30 13.90 -0.73
CA TYR A 224 53.92 14.07 0.67
C TYR A 224 52.43 14.40 0.82
N ASN A 225 51.97 15.40 0.08
CA ASN A 225 50.60 15.88 0.12
C ASN A 225 49.60 14.82 -0.36
N GLN A 226 49.97 14.03 -1.37
CA GLN A 226 49.17 12.91 -1.84
C GLN A 226 48.99 11.84 -0.75
N VAL A 227 50.08 11.46 -0.07
CA VAL A 227 50.01 10.46 1.03
C VAL A 227 49.22 11.01 2.22
N LEU A 228 49.44 12.27 2.61
CA LEU A 228 48.76 12.88 3.75
C LEU A 228 47.24 13.00 3.50
N SER A 229 46.85 13.48 2.32
CA SER A 229 45.43 13.58 1.95
C SER A 229 44.75 12.21 1.90
N GLN A 230 45.41 11.18 1.36
CA GLN A 230 44.86 9.82 1.34
C GLN A 230 44.64 9.27 2.75
N ARG A 231 45.62 9.46 3.66
CA ARG A 231 45.48 9.03 5.05
C ARG A 231 44.33 9.73 5.77
N ARG A 232 44.13 11.02 5.51
CA ARG A 232 43.02 11.80 6.08
C ARG A 232 41.66 11.33 5.56
N ALA A 233 41.54 11.09 4.26
CA ALA A 233 40.33 10.52 3.67
C ALA A 233 40.02 9.13 4.26
N GLN A 234 41.06 8.30 4.42
CA GLN A 234 40.94 6.97 5.03
C GLN A 234 40.49 7.03 6.49
N ALA A 235 41.05 7.94 7.29
CA ALA A 235 40.66 8.11 8.69
C ALA A 235 39.18 8.49 8.86
N VAL A 236 38.67 9.38 7.98
CA VAL A 236 37.24 9.73 7.96
C VAL A 236 36.39 8.54 7.52
N ARG A 237 36.80 7.81 6.47
CA ARG A 237 36.12 6.56 6.08
C ARG A 237 36.03 5.58 7.25
N ASP A 238 37.12 5.34 7.95
CA ASP A 238 37.16 4.37 9.03
C ASP A 238 36.26 4.80 10.20
N ALA A 239 36.19 6.09 10.50
CA ALA A 239 35.23 6.64 11.46
C ALA A 239 33.77 6.46 11.00
N LEU A 240 33.46 6.66 9.71
CA LEU A 240 32.12 6.41 9.17
C LEU A 240 31.74 4.93 9.24
N VAL A 241 32.68 4.02 8.98
CA VAL A 241 32.49 2.57 9.09
C VAL A 241 32.23 2.15 10.54
N GLN A 242 32.98 2.71 11.49
CA GLN A 242 32.71 2.51 12.93
C GLN A 242 31.33 3.05 13.32
N GLY A 243 30.88 4.12 12.66
CA GLY A 243 29.53 4.65 12.73
C GLY A 243 28.45 3.78 12.06
N GLY A 244 28.77 2.60 11.56
CA GLY A 244 27.81 1.65 10.99
C GLY A 244 27.48 1.87 9.52
N VAL A 245 28.18 2.77 8.81
CA VAL A 245 28.07 2.87 7.35
C VAL A 245 28.81 1.67 6.73
N PRO A 246 28.19 0.90 5.81
CA PRO A 246 28.87 -0.22 5.17
C PRO A 246 30.15 0.23 4.46
N ALA A 247 31.27 -0.45 4.72
CA ALA A 247 32.56 -0.09 4.12
C ALA A 247 32.55 -0.14 2.57
N ALA A 248 31.71 -0.99 1.98
CA ALA A 248 31.52 -1.09 0.54
C ALA A 248 30.81 0.14 -0.07
N ALA A 249 30.09 0.91 0.74
CA ALA A 249 29.41 2.12 0.31
C ALA A 249 30.33 3.35 0.37
N ILE A 250 31.61 3.23 0.77
CA ILE A 250 32.50 4.38 1.00
C ILE A 250 33.77 4.27 0.15
N VAL A 251 34.01 5.28 -0.68
CA VAL A 251 35.24 5.45 -1.46
C VAL A 251 36.04 6.60 -0.86
N ALA A 252 37.29 6.33 -0.45
CA ALA A 252 38.19 7.32 0.13
C ALA A 252 39.39 7.58 -0.78
N GLU A 253 39.57 8.83 -1.19
CA GLU A 253 40.63 9.23 -2.13
C GLU A 253 41.36 10.49 -1.64
N GLY A 254 42.69 10.44 -1.63
CA GLY A 254 43.54 11.61 -1.47
C GLY A 254 43.72 12.33 -2.80
N ARG A 255 43.55 13.65 -2.80
CA ARG A 255 43.71 14.51 -3.98
C ARG A 255 44.94 15.42 -3.87
N GLY A 256 45.72 15.28 -2.80
CA GLY A 256 46.87 16.13 -2.53
C GLY A 256 46.50 17.62 -2.56
N LYS A 257 47.30 18.41 -3.28
CA LYS A 257 47.08 19.86 -3.47
C LYS A 257 46.21 20.21 -4.69
N ALA A 258 45.58 19.22 -5.33
CA ALA A 258 44.72 19.46 -6.49
C ALA A 258 43.47 20.26 -6.10
N ASP A 259 42.82 20.87 -7.10
CA ASP A 259 41.55 21.59 -6.96
C ASP A 259 41.55 22.59 -5.77
N PRO A 260 42.49 23.56 -5.71
CA PRO A 260 42.55 24.53 -4.63
C PRO A 260 41.32 25.45 -4.67
N LEU A 261 40.71 25.68 -3.52
CA LEU A 261 39.62 26.65 -3.36
C LEU A 261 40.13 28.09 -3.39
N VAL A 262 41.34 28.30 -2.87
CA VAL A 262 42.01 29.61 -2.80
C VAL A 262 43.45 29.50 -3.28
N ASN A 263 43.93 30.54 -3.95
CA ASN A 263 45.32 30.66 -4.35
C ASN A 263 45.95 31.91 -3.73
N CYS A 264 46.92 31.71 -2.84
CA CYS A 264 47.57 32.79 -2.10
C CYS A 264 49.08 32.74 -2.34
N THR A 265 49.63 33.85 -2.84
CA THR A 265 51.07 33.98 -3.17
C THR A 265 51.76 35.16 -2.47
N GLN A 266 51.00 36.10 -1.90
CA GLN A 266 51.51 37.34 -1.32
C GLN A 266 51.53 37.32 0.21
N GLY A 267 52.49 38.03 0.81
CA GLY A 267 52.65 38.17 2.26
C GLY A 267 53.77 37.30 2.86
N ASN A 268 53.98 37.46 4.17
CA ASN A 268 54.93 36.62 4.91
C ASN A 268 54.41 35.17 5.04
N ARG A 269 55.27 34.26 5.48
CA ARG A 269 54.96 32.81 5.55
C ARG A 269 53.68 32.53 6.34
N GLN A 270 53.49 33.19 7.47
CA GLN A 270 52.33 33.02 8.35
C GLN A 270 51.04 33.48 7.67
N ALA A 271 51.07 34.62 6.99
CA ALA A 271 49.93 35.13 6.22
C ALA A 271 49.53 34.18 5.09
N VAL A 272 50.52 33.60 4.39
CA VAL A 272 50.26 32.61 3.33
C VAL A 272 49.64 31.32 3.89
N ILE A 273 50.15 30.80 5.01
CA ILE A 273 49.60 29.59 5.68
C ILE A 273 48.14 29.80 6.11
N ALA A 274 47.85 30.96 6.71
CA ALA A 274 46.50 31.31 7.14
C ALA A 274 45.54 31.45 5.95
N CYS A 275 45.98 32.12 4.88
CA CYS A 275 45.18 32.28 3.66
C CYS A 275 44.88 30.93 2.97
N LEU A 276 45.82 29.99 2.99
CA LEU A 276 45.66 28.67 2.38
C LEU A 276 44.82 27.69 3.22
N ALA A 277 44.41 28.06 4.44
CA ALA A 277 43.65 27.17 5.33
C ALA A 277 42.42 26.50 4.70
N PRO A 278 41.60 27.18 3.87
CA PRO A 278 40.44 26.54 3.23
C PRO A 278 40.79 25.37 2.31
N ASN A 279 42.02 25.31 1.77
CA ASN A 279 42.45 24.20 0.92
C ASN A 279 42.67 22.91 1.71
N ARG A 280 43.05 23.02 3.00
CA ARG A 280 43.20 21.89 3.92
C ARG A 280 41.81 21.43 4.36
N ARG A 281 41.21 20.52 3.60
CA ARG A 281 39.82 20.09 3.80
C ARG A 281 39.61 18.61 3.50
N VAL A 282 38.50 18.09 4.00
CA VAL A 282 37.90 16.84 3.54
C VAL A 282 36.53 17.16 2.98
N GLU A 283 36.26 16.73 1.76
CA GLU A 283 34.94 16.86 1.15
C GLU A 283 34.24 15.50 1.18
N ILE A 284 32.97 15.51 1.56
CA ILE A 284 32.15 14.30 1.66
C ILE A 284 30.90 14.52 0.83
N SER A 285 30.68 13.65 -0.15
CA SER A 285 29.50 13.66 -1.02
C SER A 285 28.92 12.27 -1.11
N GLY A 286 27.71 12.12 -1.60
CA GLY A 286 27.14 10.81 -1.83
C GLY A 286 25.78 10.82 -2.49
N LEU A 287 25.32 9.63 -2.85
CA LEU A 287 23.97 9.39 -3.37
C LEU A 287 23.23 8.44 -2.42
N ALA A 288 22.05 8.84 -1.96
CA ALA A 288 21.11 7.94 -1.31
C ALA A 288 20.05 7.54 -2.34
N GLN A 289 19.69 6.26 -2.38
CA GLN A 289 18.53 5.82 -3.12
C GLN A 289 17.31 5.76 -2.21
N THR A 290 16.20 6.09 -2.85
CA THR A 290 14.88 5.73 -2.45
C THR A 290 14.68 4.22 -2.55
N ARG A 291 14.44 3.52 -1.44
CA ARG A 291 13.97 2.11 -1.49
C ARG A 291 12.50 2.07 -1.85
#